data_AF-G4F4Q0-F1
#
_entry.id   AF-G4F4Q0-F1
#
_cell.length_a   1.000
_cell.length_b   1.000
_cell.length_c   1.000
_cell.angle_alpha   90.00
_cell.angle_beta   90.00
_cell.angle_gamma   90.00
#
_symmetry.space_group_name_H-M   'P 1'
#
loop_
_entity.id
_entity.type
_entity.pdbx_description
1 polymer ?
#
loop_
_entity_poly.entity_id
_entity_poly.type
_entity_poly.pdbx_seq_one_letter_code
_entity_poly.pdbx_strand_id
1 'polypeptide(L)'
;MLACIIVGRAKLLLEYNSPEDAFASMAVDAWKNGDNSQKYYPLEKHLEKFCVVVASSNNGAVENVSMGFPKADEVDQVWGANDSPSWTLRVICLETKARPGA
;
A
#
# COMPACT_ATOMS: atom_id res chain seq x y z
N MET A 1 -10.75 13.38 3.67
CA MET A 1 -10.71 12.06 4.34
C MET A 1 -9.40 11.34 4.08
N LEU A 2 -9.00 11.11 2.82
CA LEU A 2 -7.78 10.37 2.48
C LEU A 2 -6.48 11.03 2.97
N ALA A 3 -6.37 12.36 2.83
CA ALA A 3 -5.21 13.11 3.32
C ALA A 3 -4.99 12.93 4.84
N CYS A 4 -6.06 12.89 5.65
CA CYS A 4 -5.93 12.66 7.09
C CYS A 4 -5.41 11.25 7.43
N ILE A 5 -5.78 10.24 6.63
CA ILE A 5 -5.28 8.87 6.77
C ILE A 5 -3.78 8.84 6.47
N ILE A 6 -3.37 9.47 5.36
CA ILE A 6 -1.96 9.55 4.95
C ILE A 6 -1.12 10.29 6.00
N VAL A 7 -1.57 11.47 6.44
CA VAL A 7 -0.86 12.27 7.45
C VAL A 7 -0.82 11.55 8.80
N GLY A 8 -1.91 10.90 9.19
CA GLY A 8 -1.96 10.11 10.42
C GLY A 8 -0.97 8.94 10.40
N ARG A 9 -0.87 8.24 9.27
CA ARG A 9 0.11 7.17 9.07
C ARG A 9 1.54 7.69 9.10
N ALA A 10 1.81 8.80 8.41
CA ALA A 10 3.14 9.41 8.37
C ALA A 10 3.63 9.81 9.77
N LYS A 11 2.74 10.38 10.60
CA LYS A 11 3.07 10.71 12.00
C LYS A 11 3.48 9.48 12.80
N LEU A 12 2.76 8.37 12.67
CA LEU A 12 3.08 7.12 13.36
C LEU A 12 4.39 6.51 12.85
N LEU A 13 4.66 6.60 11.53
CA LEU A 13 5.90 6.11 10.94
C LEU A 13 7.14 6.84 11.48
N LEU A 14 7.02 8.10 11.88
CA LEU A 14 8.12 8.88 12.50
C LEU A 14 8.47 8.41 13.92
N GLU A 15 7.63 7.59 14.56
CA GLU A 15 7.89 7.07 15.92
C GLU A 15 8.81 5.84 15.91
N TYR A 16 9.02 5.21 14.75
CA TYR A 16 9.90 4.04 14.61
C TYR A 16 11.35 4.45 14.39
N ASN A 17 12.30 3.66 14.92
CA ASN A 17 13.73 3.92 14.77
C ASN A 17 14.25 3.54 13.38
N SER A 18 13.66 2.50 12.78
CA SER A 18 13.98 2.05 11.43
C SER A 18 12.70 1.75 10.64
N PRO A 19 12.75 1.80 9.29
CA PRO A 19 11.62 1.39 8.46
C PRO A 19 11.21 -0.07 8.65
N GLU A 20 12.16 -0.94 9.02
CA GLU A 20 11.88 -2.37 9.25
C GLU A 20 10.96 -2.59 10.44
N ASP A 21 11.03 -1.74 11.48
CA ASP A 21 10.21 -1.83 12.68
C ASP A 21 8.70 -1.65 12.40
N ALA A 22 8.35 -1.10 11.23
CA ALA A 22 6.96 -0.96 10.78
C ALA A 22 6.33 -2.30 10.34
N PHE A 23 7.11 -3.37 10.25
CA PHE A 23 6.68 -4.69 9.79
C PHE A 23 7.00 -5.78 10.83
N ALA A 24 6.21 -6.84 10.83
CA ALA A 24 6.52 -8.03 11.63
C ALA A 24 7.83 -8.66 11.13
N SER A 25 8.60 -9.26 12.04
CA SER A 25 9.86 -9.92 11.71
C SER A 25 9.70 -11.27 10.98
N MET A 26 8.49 -11.84 11.01
CA MET A 26 8.17 -13.12 10.38
C MET A 26 7.19 -12.94 9.23
N ALA A 27 7.54 -13.52 8.08
CA ALA A 27 6.64 -13.56 6.94
C ALA A 27 5.53 -14.60 7.17
N VAL A 28 4.32 -14.25 6.77
CA VAL A 28 3.15 -15.14 6.78
C VAL A 28 2.74 -15.48 5.34
N ASP A 29 2.01 -16.57 5.18
CA ASP A 29 1.49 -16.96 3.86
C ASP A 29 0.40 -15.98 3.41
N ALA A 30 0.52 -15.45 2.19
CA ALA A 30 -0.45 -14.53 1.59
C ALA A 30 -1.55 -15.31 0.86
N TRP A 31 -1.31 -15.61 -0.41
CA TRP A 31 -2.19 -16.44 -1.24
C TRP A 31 -1.34 -17.44 -2.04
N LYS A 32 -1.99 -18.54 -2.42
CA LYS A 32 -1.41 -19.56 -3.29
C LYS A 32 -1.95 -19.42 -4.71
N ASN A 33 -1.06 -19.42 -5.69
CA ASN A 33 -1.41 -19.49 -7.11
C ASN A 33 -0.76 -20.73 -7.73
N GLY A 34 -1.50 -21.85 -7.72
CA GLY A 34 -0.95 -23.16 -8.05
C GLY A 34 0.16 -23.54 -7.06
N ASP A 35 1.33 -23.89 -7.58
CA ASP A 35 2.51 -24.24 -6.78
C ASP A 35 3.26 -23.01 -6.22
N ASN A 36 2.91 -21.80 -6.67
CA ASN A 36 3.54 -20.57 -6.18
C ASN A 36 2.85 -20.09 -4.90
N SER A 37 3.58 -20.11 -3.78
CA SER A 37 3.17 -19.43 -2.55
C SER A 37 3.82 -18.06 -2.45
N GLN A 38 2.99 -17.03 -2.31
CA GLN A 38 3.44 -15.69 -1.95
C GLN A 38 3.49 -15.59 -0.42
N LYS A 39 4.57 -15.02 0.11
CA LYS A 39 4.68 -14.65 1.53
C LYS A 39 4.79 -13.14 1.65
N TYR A 40 4.33 -12.60 2.77
CA TYR A 40 4.46 -11.18 3.07
C TYR A 40 4.75 -10.97 4.55
N TYR A 41 5.35 -9.83 4.87
CA TYR A 41 5.56 -9.39 6.25
C TYR A 41 4.38 -8.48 6.62
N PRO A 42 3.53 -8.87 7.59
CA PRO A 42 2.43 -8.03 8.04
C PRO A 42 2.92 -6.67 8.56
N LEU A 43 2.11 -5.63 8.40
CA LEU A 43 2.35 -4.34 9.05
C LEU A 43 2.17 -4.50 10.57
N GLU A 44 2.89 -3.68 11.34
CA GLU A 44 2.63 -3.53 12.76
C GLU A 44 1.19 -3.06 13.00
N LYS A 45 0.53 -3.57 14.05
CA LYS A 45 -0.92 -3.45 14.27
C LYS A 45 -1.39 -2.00 14.35
N HIS A 46 -0.56 -1.09 14.85
CA HIS A 46 -0.91 0.33 14.96
C HIS A 46 -0.99 1.03 13.59
N LEU A 47 -0.36 0.46 12.55
CA LEU A 47 -0.39 0.96 11.17
C LEU A 47 -1.61 0.45 10.38
N GLU A 48 -2.19 -0.70 10.76
CA GLU A 48 -3.31 -1.33 10.02
C GLU A 48 -4.53 -0.42 9.89
N LYS A 49 -4.79 0.42 10.89
CA LYS A 49 -5.92 1.38 10.89
C LYS A 49 -5.82 2.45 9.79
N PHE A 50 -4.67 2.56 9.13
CA PHE A 50 -4.43 3.51 8.04
C PHE A 50 -4.40 2.83 6.65
N CYS A 51 -4.71 1.54 6.57
CA CYS A 51 -4.85 0.85 5.30
C CYS A 51 -6.09 1.35 4.54
N VAL A 52 -5.93 1.57 3.24
CA VAL A 52 -7.02 1.97 2.34
C VAL A 52 -7.25 0.81 1.38
N VAL A 53 -8.46 0.26 1.39
CA VAL A 53 -8.90 -0.75 0.43
C VAL A 53 -9.83 -0.08 -0.57
N VAL A 54 -9.46 -0.16 -1.85
CA VAL A 54 -10.29 0.31 -2.95
C VAL A 54 -10.78 -0.92 -3.71
N ALA A 55 -12.08 -1.18 -3.64
CA ALA A 55 -12.74 -2.22 -4.41
C ALA A 55 -13.73 -1.57 -5.36
N SER A 56 -13.67 -1.93 -6.64
CA SER A 56 -14.59 -1.41 -7.65
C SER A 56 -14.91 -2.50 -8.65
N SER A 57 -16.17 -2.58 -9.06
CA SER A 57 -16.62 -3.43 -10.18
C SER A 57 -16.29 -2.82 -11.55
N ASN A 58 -15.87 -1.55 -11.57
CA ASN A 58 -15.27 -0.88 -12.72
C ASN A 58 -13.78 -0.69 -12.45
N ASN A 59 -12.94 -1.54 -13.03
CA ASN A 59 -11.49 -1.51 -12.82
C ASN A 59 -10.87 -0.14 -13.22
N GLY A 60 -11.49 0.58 -14.17
CA GLY A 60 -11.09 1.94 -14.51
C GLY A 60 -11.21 2.95 -13.35
N ALA A 61 -12.12 2.70 -12.40
CA ALA A 61 -12.22 3.55 -11.20
C ALA A 61 -11.07 3.31 -10.21
N VAL A 62 -10.52 2.09 -10.14
CA VAL A 62 -9.31 1.82 -9.33
C VAL A 62 -8.12 2.53 -9.94
N GLU A 63 -7.96 2.42 -11.26
CA GLU A 63 -6.89 3.09 -12.00
C GLU A 63 -6.97 4.61 -11.86
N ASN A 64 -8.17 5.19 -11.92
CA ASN A 64 -8.39 6.62 -11.69
C ASN A 64 -7.99 7.06 -10.28
N VAL A 65 -8.26 6.25 -9.24
CA VAL A 65 -7.81 6.54 -7.87
C VAL A 65 -6.29 6.47 -7.79
N SER A 66 -5.67 5.46 -8.42
CA SER A 66 -4.20 5.35 -8.50
C SER A 66 -3.55 6.54 -9.22
N MET A 67 -4.14 6.99 -10.34
CA MET A 67 -3.68 8.15 -11.11
C MET A 67 -3.91 9.48 -10.39
N GLY A 68 -4.82 9.53 -9.41
CA GLY A 68 -5.06 10.72 -8.59
C GLY A 68 -3.99 10.98 -7.53
N PHE A 69 -3.05 10.05 -7.32
CA PHE A 69 -1.90 10.27 -6.46
C PHE A 69 -0.75 10.91 -7.23
N PRO A 70 -0.06 11.91 -6.66
CA PRO A 70 1.08 12.52 -7.32
C PRO A 70 2.19 11.48 -7.50
N LYS A 71 2.79 11.48 -8.69
CA LYS A 71 4.03 10.75 -8.95
C LYS A 71 5.19 11.44 -8.22
N ALA A 72 6.29 10.71 -8.06
CA ALA A 72 7.45 11.21 -7.32
C ALA A 72 8.03 12.51 -7.94
N ASP A 73 7.98 12.64 -9.27
CA ASP A 73 8.41 13.81 -10.03
C ASP A 73 7.40 14.97 -10.03
N GLU A 74 6.17 14.73 -9.57
CA GLU A 74 5.13 15.74 -9.38
C GLU A 74 5.11 16.31 -7.95
N VAL A 75 5.89 15.71 -7.03
CA VAL A 75 6.12 16.23 -5.68
C VAL A 75 7.24 17.26 -5.74
N ASP A 76 6.99 18.46 -5.18
CA ASP A 76 8.00 19.53 -5.13
C ASP A 76 9.31 19.01 -4.51
N GLN A 77 10.44 19.41 -5.09
CA GLN A 77 11.77 18.96 -4.67
C GLN A 77 12.07 19.25 -3.20
N VAL A 78 11.46 20.28 -2.61
CA VAL A 78 11.58 20.55 -1.17
C VAL A 78 11.07 19.37 -0.32
N TRP A 79 10.20 18.53 -0.88
CA TRP A 79 9.67 17.31 -0.26
C TRP A 79 10.22 16.01 -0.87
N GLY A 80 10.75 16.05 -2.11
CA GLY A 80 11.23 14.88 -2.85
C GLY A 80 12.75 14.64 -2.84
N ALA A 81 13.57 15.60 -2.40
CA ALA A 81 15.03 15.56 -2.58
C ALA A 81 15.85 14.90 -1.46
N ASN A 82 15.23 14.26 -0.46
CA ASN A 82 15.96 13.60 0.62
C ASN A 82 15.81 12.08 0.53
N ASP A 83 16.81 11.39 -0.03
CA ASP A 83 17.21 9.99 0.20
C ASP A 83 16.10 8.99 0.58
N SER A 84 14.92 9.09 -0.03
CA SER A 84 13.76 8.32 0.40
C SER A 84 13.84 6.90 -0.19
N PRO A 85 13.87 5.85 0.64
CA PRO A 85 14.01 4.48 0.16
C PRO A 85 12.81 4.09 -0.71
N SER A 86 13.06 3.19 -1.67
CA SER A 86 12.25 2.80 -2.84
C SER A 86 10.85 2.20 -2.58
N TRP A 87 10.22 2.46 -1.44
CA TRP A 87 8.93 1.90 -1.06
C TRP A 87 7.78 2.82 -1.49
N THR A 88 7.66 3.01 -2.81
CA THR A 88 6.47 3.61 -3.40
C THR A 88 5.24 2.80 -2.98
N LEU A 89 4.20 3.51 -2.54
CA LEU A 89 2.91 2.96 -2.12
C LEU A 89 2.39 1.99 -3.19
N ARG A 90 2.51 0.68 -2.96
CA ARG A 90 1.97 -0.33 -3.89
C ARG A 90 0.48 -0.45 -3.64
N VAL A 91 -0.32 0.11 -4.55
CA VAL A 91 -1.75 -0.17 -4.64
C VAL A 91 -1.90 -1.60 -5.15
N ILE A 92 -2.33 -2.52 -4.29
CA ILE A 92 -2.66 -3.89 -4.69
C ILE A 92 -4.11 -3.87 -5.17
N CYS A 93 -4.30 -3.94 -6.50
CA CYS A 93 -5.61 -4.13 -7.11
C CYS A 93 -5.96 -5.62 -7.03
N LEU A 94 -6.91 -5.99 -6.17
CA LEU A 94 -7.46 -7.34 -6.16
C LEU A 94 -8.55 -7.43 -7.21
N GLU A 95 -8.21 -7.90 -8.42
CA GLU A 95 -9.21 -8.24 -9.43
C GLU A 95 -9.89 -9.57 -9.10
N THR A 96 -11.14 -9.53 -8.63
CA THR A 96 -12.01 -10.70 -8.68
C THR A 96 -12.65 -10.77 -10.06
N LYS A 97 -12.03 -11.49 -10.99
CA LYS A 97 -12.70 -11.82 -12.25
C LYS A 97 -13.81 -12.83 -11.92
N ALA A 98 -15.07 -12.38 -11.92
CA ALA A 98 -16.20 -13.29 -11.88
C ALA A 98 -16.07 -14.26 -13.06
N ARG A 99 -16.07 -15.57 -12.80
CA ARG A 99 -16.12 -16.57 -13.87
C ARG A 99 -17.42 -16.35 -14.65
N PRO A 100 -17.39 -16.17 -15.98
CA PRO A 100 -18.61 -16.20 -16.76
C PRO A 100 -19.09 -17.65 -16.85
N GLY A 101 -20.26 -17.93 -16.28
CA GLY A 101 -20.98 -19.19 -16.41
C GLY A 101 -20.81 -20.15 -15.24
N ALA A 102 -21.76 -20.10 -14.30
CA ALA A 102 -22.24 -21.23 -13.52
C ALA A 102 -23.76 -21.14 -13.48
#